data_AF-A0A9D6ZPQ6-F1
#
_entry.id   AF-A0A9D6ZPQ6-F1
#
_cell.length_a   1.000
_cell.length_b   1.000
_cell.length_c   1.000
_cell.angle_alpha   90.00
_cell.angle_beta   90.00
_cell.angle_gamma   90.00
#
_symmetry.space_group_name_H-M   'P 1'
#
loop_
_entity.id
_entity.type
_entity.pdbx_description
1 polymer ?
#
loop_
_entity_poly.entity_id
_entity_poly.type
_entity_poly.pdbx_seq_one_letter_code
_entity_poly.pdbx_strand_id
1 'polypeptide(L)'
;MKLLVPAWVGLVLSVGCASEIGDECSANVDCSVNGDRACDTSAPGGYCTILDCRSGSCPEESVCVAWGDGVGERTFCMRHCADGGDCRGGYQCFSPGLYAAEHADDPIFRASDYGVIIDTNPRGSRFCTREW
;
A
#
# COMPACT_ATOMS: atom_id res chain seq x y z
N MET A 1 -2.11 15.06 61.07
CA MET A 1 -1.57 14.99 59.70
C MET A 1 -2.61 14.41 58.75
N LYS A 2 -3.24 15.24 57.91
CA LYS A 2 -4.00 14.77 56.74
C LYS A 2 -3.12 15.09 55.52
N LEU A 3 -2.51 14.06 54.94
CA LEU A 3 -1.70 14.18 53.73
C LEU A 3 -2.64 14.38 52.55
N LEU A 4 -2.62 15.58 51.97
CA LEU A 4 -3.29 15.88 50.71
C LEU A 4 -2.42 15.32 49.58
N VAL A 5 -2.94 14.31 48.87
CA VAL A 5 -2.32 13.77 47.65
C VAL A 5 -2.69 14.68 46.49
N PRO A 6 -1.74 15.34 45.81
CA PRO A 6 -2.05 16.18 44.67
C PRO A 6 -2.42 15.30 43.48
N ALA A 7 -3.65 15.42 43.01
CA ALA A 7 -4.14 14.78 41.79
C ALA A 7 -3.55 15.49 40.57
N TRP A 8 -2.37 15.04 40.13
CA TRP A 8 -1.81 15.40 38.83
C TRP A 8 -2.50 14.56 37.76
N VAL A 9 -3.50 15.15 37.09
CA VAL A 9 -4.09 14.60 35.87
C VAL A 9 -3.04 14.75 34.76
N GLY A 10 -2.28 13.70 34.50
CA GLY A 10 -1.37 13.63 33.37
C GLY A 10 -2.16 13.53 32.07
N LEU A 11 -2.13 14.61 31.26
CA LEU A 11 -2.65 14.61 29.90
C LEU A 11 -1.71 13.77 29.02
N VAL A 12 -2.05 12.50 28.82
CA VAL A 12 -1.36 11.64 27.86
C VAL A 12 -1.82 12.05 26.46
N LEU A 13 -0.97 12.81 25.76
CA LEU A 13 -1.15 13.11 24.34
C LEU A 13 -0.73 11.86 23.56
N SER A 14 -1.71 11.05 23.17
CA SER A 14 -1.52 9.94 22.23
C SER A 14 -1.20 10.53 20.86
N VAL A 15 0.08 10.64 20.51
CA VAL A 15 0.50 10.87 19.13
C VAL A 15 0.19 9.57 18.39
N GLY A 16 -0.94 9.52 17.67
CA GLY A 16 -1.25 8.37 16.81
C GLY A 16 -0.16 8.23 15.76
N CYS A 17 0.36 7.02 15.58
CA CYS A 17 1.23 6.72 14.44
C CYS A 17 0.46 7.05 13.16
N ALA A 18 1.12 7.71 12.20
CA ALA A 18 0.54 7.91 10.89
C ALA A 18 0.50 6.54 10.17
N SER A 19 -0.68 6.15 9.70
CA SER A 19 -0.88 4.91 8.94
C SER A 19 -0.02 4.91 7.69
N GLU A 20 0.57 3.77 7.33
CA GLU A 20 1.48 3.56 6.20
C GLU A 20 0.76 3.04 4.95
N ILE A 21 1.48 3.03 3.81
CA ILE A 21 0.98 2.35 2.62
C ILE A 21 0.87 0.84 2.92
N GLY A 22 -0.31 0.28 2.68
CA GLY A 22 -0.65 -1.13 2.88
C GLY A 22 -1.28 -1.51 4.22
N ASP A 23 -1.49 -0.55 5.11
CA ASP A 23 -2.23 -0.76 6.34
C ASP A 23 -3.72 -1.08 6.07
N GLU A 24 -4.36 -1.75 7.04
CA GLU A 24 -5.82 -1.91 7.04
C GLU A 24 -6.54 -0.58 7.14
N CYS A 25 -7.71 -0.53 6.53
CA CYS A 25 -8.61 0.59 6.68
C CYS A 25 -10.04 0.17 6.37
N SER A 26 -10.98 0.97 6.87
CA SER A 26 -12.40 0.90 6.52
C SER A 26 -12.90 2.20 5.90
N ALA A 27 -12.22 3.32 6.18
CA ALA A 27 -12.50 4.64 5.65
C ALA A 27 -11.21 5.43 5.40
N ASN A 28 -11.28 6.47 4.56
CA ASN A 28 -10.11 7.31 4.24
C ASN A 28 -9.46 7.95 5.47
N VAL A 29 -10.26 8.27 6.49
CA VAL A 29 -9.78 8.87 7.75
C VAL A 29 -8.88 7.92 8.55
N ASP A 30 -8.98 6.60 8.31
CA ASP A 30 -8.07 5.62 8.92
C ASP A 30 -6.67 5.70 8.30
N CYS A 31 -6.56 6.14 7.04
CA CYS A 31 -5.29 6.27 6.33
C CYS A 31 -4.67 7.66 6.47
N SER A 32 -5.50 8.70 6.36
CA SER A 32 -5.10 10.07 6.61
C SER A 32 -6.29 10.97 6.93
N VAL A 33 -6.16 11.70 8.04
CA VAL A 33 -7.08 12.78 8.41
C VAL A 33 -6.95 14.01 7.50
N ASN A 34 -5.81 14.16 6.82
CA ASN A 34 -5.52 15.28 5.92
C ASN A 34 -5.86 14.98 4.45
N GLY A 35 -6.21 13.73 4.14
CA GLY A 35 -6.65 13.31 2.80
C GLY A 35 -5.54 13.07 1.78
N ASP A 36 -4.27 12.97 2.20
CA ASP A 36 -3.15 12.60 1.32
C ASP A 36 -3.10 11.10 1.01
N ARG A 37 -3.87 10.28 1.72
CA ARG A 37 -4.03 8.84 1.50
C ARG A 37 -5.51 8.47 1.50
N ALA A 38 -5.87 7.46 0.71
CA ALA A 38 -7.22 6.93 0.59
C ALA A 38 -7.25 5.45 1.00
N CYS A 39 -8.43 5.01 1.46
CA CYS A 39 -8.68 3.61 1.73
C CYS A 39 -9.26 2.94 0.48
N ASP A 40 -8.47 2.07 -0.16
CA ASP A 40 -9.01 1.16 -1.18
C ASP A 40 -9.75 0.01 -0.50
N THR A 41 -11.07 0.12 -0.47
CA THR A 41 -11.96 -0.91 0.10
C THR A 41 -12.26 -2.06 -0.85
N SER A 42 -11.81 -1.99 -2.11
CA SER A 42 -11.88 -3.13 -3.04
C SER A 42 -10.83 -4.20 -2.72
N ALA A 43 -9.77 -3.81 -2.01
CA ALA A 43 -8.74 -4.69 -1.52
C ALA A 43 -9.20 -5.43 -0.23
N PRO A 44 -8.84 -6.71 -0.04
CA PRO A 44 -9.20 -7.46 1.15
C PRO A 44 -8.77 -6.76 2.45
N GLY A 45 -9.72 -6.52 3.37
CA GLY A 45 -9.45 -5.84 4.64
C GLY A 45 -9.08 -4.36 4.50
N GLY A 46 -9.34 -3.75 3.34
CA GLY A 46 -8.95 -2.39 3.00
C GLY A 46 -7.46 -2.22 2.83
N TYR A 47 -7.04 -1.23 2.04
CA TYR A 47 -5.62 -0.96 1.80
C TYR A 47 -5.37 0.54 1.73
N CYS A 48 -4.60 1.08 2.67
CA CYS A 48 -4.18 2.47 2.62
C CYS A 48 -3.21 2.69 1.45
N THR A 49 -3.57 3.60 0.54
CA THR A 49 -2.82 3.88 -0.69
C THR A 49 -2.93 5.34 -1.10
N ILE A 50 -2.17 5.74 -2.12
CA ILE A 50 -2.34 6.99 -2.86
C ILE A 50 -2.84 6.61 -4.25
N LEU A 51 -3.99 7.17 -4.62
CA LEU A 51 -4.61 6.99 -5.92
C LEU A 51 -3.92 7.86 -6.97
N ASP A 52 -3.98 7.43 -8.23
CA ASP A 52 -3.49 8.18 -9.40
C ASP A 52 -2.02 8.59 -9.27
N CYS A 53 -1.20 7.72 -8.68
CA CYS A 53 0.23 7.95 -8.57
C CYS A 53 0.88 8.03 -9.96
N ARG A 54 1.96 8.80 -10.02
CA ARG A 54 2.88 8.87 -11.17
C ARG A 54 4.24 8.28 -10.78
N SER A 55 5.04 7.98 -11.80
CA SER A 55 6.43 7.51 -11.62
C SER A 55 7.19 8.41 -10.62
N GLY A 56 7.68 7.80 -9.52
CA GLY A 56 8.44 8.46 -8.46
C GLY A 56 7.63 9.35 -7.52
N SER A 57 6.30 9.32 -7.57
CA SER A 57 5.45 10.13 -6.67
C SER A 57 5.06 9.42 -5.37
N CYS A 58 5.23 8.10 -5.31
CA CYS A 58 4.98 7.33 -4.10
C CYS A 58 6.07 7.58 -3.04
N PRO A 59 5.73 7.51 -1.74
CA PRO A 59 6.71 7.60 -0.67
C PRO A 59 7.66 6.40 -0.67
N GLU A 60 8.81 6.51 0.00
CA GLU A 60 9.95 5.59 -0.14
C GLU A 60 9.63 4.12 0.18
N GLU A 61 8.63 3.85 1.03
CA GLU A 61 8.16 2.52 1.39
C GLU A 61 7.31 1.83 0.31
N SER A 62 7.05 2.51 -0.81
CA SER A 62 6.08 2.08 -1.82
C SER A 62 6.50 2.38 -3.24
N VAL A 63 5.88 1.67 -4.19
CA VAL A 63 6.08 1.81 -5.62
C VAL A 63 4.77 2.13 -6.32
N CYS A 64 4.83 2.88 -7.41
CA CYS A 64 3.65 3.18 -8.21
C CYS A 64 3.36 2.03 -9.17
N VAL A 65 2.17 1.43 -9.05
CA VAL A 65 1.74 0.27 -9.83
C VAL A 65 0.50 0.63 -10.64
N ALA A 66 0.53 0.32 -11.94
CA ALA A 66 -0.58 0.49 -12.87
C ALA A 66 -1.32 -0.84 -13.07
N TRP A 67 -2.66 -0.81 -13.04
CA TRP A 67 -3.52 -1.92 -13.42
C TRP A 67 -4.48 -1.52 -14.53
N GLY A 68 -4.79 -2.48 -15.41
CA GLY A 68 -5.58 -2.26 -16.61
C GLY A 68 -4.80 -1.51 -17.70
N ASP A 69 -5.48 -1.27 -18.82
CA ASP A 69 -4.91 -0.59 -19.99
C ASP A 69 -5.83 0.53 -20.52
N GLY A 70 -5.23 1.48 -21.23
CA GLY A 70 -5.96 2.56 -21.92
C GLY A 70 -6.79 3.43 -20.97
N VAL A 71 -8.09 3.54 -21.25
CA VAL A 71 -9.03 4.38 -20.47
C VAL A 71 -9.40 3.79 -19.10
N GLY A 72 -9.11 2.50 -18.89
CA GLY A 72 -9.37 1.79 -17.63
C GLY A 72 -8.16 1.70 -16.72
N GLU A 73 -7.00 2.21 -17.16
CA GLU A 73 -5.78 2.19 -16.37
C GLU A 73 -5.96 2.99 -15.07
N ARG A 74 -5.56 2.39 -13.96
CA ARG A 74 -5.52 3.04 -12.65
C ARG A 74 -4.19 2.78 -11.98
N THR A 75 -3.69 3.78 -11.28
CA THR A 75 -2.42 3.67 -10.56
C THR A 75 -2.60 3.82 -9.06
N PHE A 76 -1.89 3.00 -8.30
CA PHE A 76 -1.93 3.00 -6.85
C PHE A 76 -0.51 2.86 -6.30
N CYS A 77 -0.22 3.54 -5.20
CA CYS A 77 1.00 3.27 -4.45
C CYS A 77 0.85 1.97 -3.67
N MET A 78 1.73 1.01 -3.94
CA MET A 78 1.74 -0.29 -3.29
C MET A 78 2.99 -0.44 -2.45
N ARG A 79 2.85 -1.10 -1.29
CA ARG A 79 3.94 -1.28 -0.35
C ARG A 79 5.01 -2.12 -1.04
N HIS A 80 6.24 -1.62 -1.06
CA HIS A 80 7.37 -2.38 -1.54
C HIS A 80 7.64 -3.54 -0.58
N CYS A 81 8.09 -4.68 -1.12
CA CYS A 81 8.45 -5.84 -0.32
C CYS A 81 9.73 -6.52 -0.83
N ALA A 82 10.57 -6.93 0.11
CA ALA A 82 11.71 -7.80 -0.13
C ALA A 82 11.32 -9.28 -0.09
N ASP A 83 10.35 -9.66 0.75
CA ASP A 83 9.74 -10.99 0.80
C ASP A 83 8.32 -10.97 1.38
N GLY A 84 7.70 -12.15 1.51
CA GLY A 84 6.31 -12.27 1.99
C GLY A 84 6.10 -11.79 3.42
N GLY A 85 7.13 -11.76 4.26
CA GLY A 85 7.06 -11.27 5.64
C GLY A 85 6.87 -9.76 5.76
N ASP A 86 7.15 -9.01 4.70
CA ASP A 86 6.90 -7.56 4.64
C ASP A 86 5.43 -7.22 4.40
N CYS A 87 4.67 -8.18 3.89
CA CYS A 87 3.26 -8.02 3.57
C CYS A 87 2.38 -8.45 4.75
N ARG A 88 1.26 -7.73 4.91
CA ARG A 88 0.21 -8.11 5.87
C ARG A 88 -0.46 -9.41 5.44
N GLY A 89 -1.03 -10.15 6.40
CA GLY A 89 -1.80 -11.35 6.11
C GLY A 89 -2.89 -11.14 5.06
N GLY A 90 -3.04 -12.08 4.13
CA GLY A 90 -3.91 -11.98 2.95
C GLY A 90 -3.27 -11.27 1.75
N TYR A 91 -2.02 -10.82 1.90
CA TYR A 91 -1.21 -10.24 0.83
C TYR A 91 0.10 -11.01 0.67
N GLN A 92 0.56 -11.11 -0.56
CA GLN A 92 1.80 -11.74 -0.97
C GLN A 92 2.75 -10.72 -1.59
N CYS A 93 4.04 -10.99 -1.47
CA CYS A 93 5.07 -10.20 -2.14
C CYS A 93 5.20 -10.66 -3.60
N PHE A 94 4.63 -9.88 -4.51
CA PHE A 94 4.49 -10.25 -5.92
C PHE A 94 5.52 -9.56 -6.80
N SER A 95 6.09 -10.29 -7.77
CA SER A 95 6.99 -9.74 -8.78
C SER A 95 6.35 -9.75 -10.17
N PRO A 96 5.92 -8.58 -10.70
CA PRO A 96 5.33 -8.52 -12.04
C PRO A 96 6.33 -8.93 -13.14
N GLY A 97 7.62 -8.64 -12.96
CA GLY A 97 8.65 -8.99 -13.94
C GLY A 97 8.88 -10.50 -14.05
N LEU A 98 8.93 -11.22 -12.93
CA LEU A 98 9.04 -12.68 -12.95
C LEU A 98 7.75 -13.31 -13.49
N TYR A 99 6.59 -12.83 -13.04
CA TYR A 99 5.31 -13.35 -13.50
C TYR A 99 5.11 -13.17 -15.01
N ALA A 100 5.46 -11.99 -15.55
CA ALA A 100 5.41 -11.77 -16.99
C ALA A 100 6.38 -12.67 -17.77
N ALA A 101 7.56 -12.97 -17.22
CA ALA A 101 8.52 -13.87 -17.85
C ALA A 101 8.03 -15.33 -17.87
N GLU A 102 7.38 -15.78 -16.80
CA GLU A 102 6.78 -17.13 -16.71
C GLU A 102 5.62 -17.32 -17.71
N HIS A 103 4.94 -16.23 -18.07
CA HIS A 103 3.79 -16.23 -18.98
C HIS A 103 4.11 -15.67 -20.38
N ALA A 104 5.38 -15.55 -20.75
CA ALA A 104 5.80 -14.91 -22.01
C ALA A 104 5.25 -15.59 -23.28
N ASP A 105 4.93 -16.88 -23.21
CA ASP A 105 4.39 -17.67 -24.32
C ASP A 105 2.85 -17.73 -24.35
N ASP A 106 2.17 -17.12 -23.37
CA ASP A 106 0.70 -17.10 -23.30
C ASP A 106 0.12 -15.91 -24.09
N PRO A 107 -0.58 -16.15 -25.22
CA PRO A 107 -1.10 -15.08 -26.06
C PRO A 107 -2.29 -14.31 -25.45
N ILE A 108 -2.87 -14.81 -24.35
CA ILE A 108 -4.00 -14.17 -23.65
C ILE A 108 -3.49 -13.33 -22.46
N PHE A 109 -2.27 -13.60 -21.99
CA PHE A 109 -1.69 -12.93 -20.85
C PHE A 109 -1.52 -11.42 -21.09
N ARG A 110 -1.99 -10.64 -20.11
CA ARG A 110 -1.80 -9.20 -20.04
C ARG A 110 -1.23 -8.84 -18.68
N ALA A 111 0.02 -8.36 -18.65
CA ALA A 111 0.68 -7.96 -17.41
C ALA A 111 -0.09 -6.87 -16.64
N SER A 112 -0.79 -5.99 -17.36
CA SER A 112 -1.67 -4.96 -16.81
C SER A 112 -2.79 -5.52 -15.92
N ASP A 113 -3.22 -6.76 -16.13
CA ASP A 113 -4.27 -7.38 -15.29
C ASP A 113 -3.76 -7.71 -13.89
N TYR A 114 -2.44 -7.89 -13.74
CA TYR A 114 -1.78 -8.28 -12.50
C TYR A 114 -0.98 -7.14 -11.84
N GLY A 115 -0.80 -6.04 -12.55
CA GLY A 115 -0.12 -4.84 -12.08
C GLY A 115 1.28 -4.69 -12.66
N VAL A 116 1.64 -3.48 -13.08
CA VAL A 116 2.94 -3.13 -13.65
C VAL A 116 3.55 -1.97 -12.87
N ILE A 117 4.78 -2.13 -12.39
CA ILE A 117 5.49 -1.03 -11.72
C ILE A 117 5.92 -0.01 -12.77
N ILE A 118 5.56 1.26 -12.57
CA ILE A 118 5.88 2.36 -13.50
C ILE A 118 7.00 3.29 -12.99
N ASP A 119 7.61 2.98 -11.85
CA ASP A 119 8.75 3.72 -11.31
C ASP A 119 10.04 3.42 -12.08
N THR A 120 10.87 4.46 -12.27
CA THR A 120 12.07 4.37 -13.12
C THR A 120 13.28 3.69 -12.46
N ASN A 121 13.18 3.26 -11.20
CA ASN A 121 14.24 2.52 -10.50
C ASN A 121 13.68 1.83 -9.24
N PRO A 122 12.88 0.75 -9.37
CA PRO A 122 12.32 0.10 -8.21
C PRO A 122 13.43 -0.69 -7.52
N ARG A 123 13.95 -0.15 -6.41
CA ARG A 123 14.59 -0.99 -5.40
C ARG A 123 13.56 -2.07 -5.08
N GLY A 124 13.82 -3.30 -5.54
CA GLY A 124 12.86 -4.39 -5.54
C GLY A 124 11.68 -4.17 -6.49
N SER A 125 11.71 -4.90 -7.58
CA SER A 125 10.65 -5.04 -8.58
C SER A 125 9.45 -5.85 -8.05
N ARG A 126 9.06 -5.58 -6.80
CA ARG A 126 8.07 -6.33 -6.04
C ARG A 126 7.23 -5.43 -5.16
N PHE A 127 5.97 -5.82 -4.98
CA PHE A 127 5.02 -5.10 -4.15
C PHE A 127 4.04 -6.06 -3.47
N CYS A 128 3.48 -5.64 -2.35
CA CYS A 128 2.41 -6.38 -1.68
C CYS A 128 1.11 -6.25 -2.49
N THR A 129 0.54 -7.38 -2.86
CA THR A 129 -0.77 -7.47 -3.52
C THR A 129 -1.56 -8.63 -2.94
N ARG A 130 -2.87 -8.68 -3.19
CA ARG A 130 -3.71 -9.76 -2.70
C ARG A 130 -3.23 -11.13 -3.21
N GLU A 131 -3.51 -12.16 -2.44
CA GLU A 131 -3.42 -13.53 -2.93
C GLU A 131 -4.53 -13.79 -3.98
N TRP A 132 -4.20 -14.49 -5.07
CA TRP A 132 -5.09 -14.77 -6.21
C TRP A 132 -5.43 -16.25 -6.28
#